data_AF-A0A561PUM2-F1
#
_entry.id   AF-A0A561PUM2-F1
#
_cell.length_a   1.000
_cell.length_b   1.000
_cell.length_c   1.000
_cell.angle_alpha   90.00
_cell.angle_beta   90.00
_cell.angle_gamma   90.00
#
_symmetry.space_group_name_H-M   'P 1'
#
loop_
_entity.id
_entity.type
_entity.pdbx_description
1 polymer ?
#
loop_
_entity_poly.entity_id
_entity_poly.type
_entity_poly.pdbx_seq_one_letter_code
_entity_poly.pdbx_strand_id
1 'polypeptide(L)'
;MKRVDTIARVRRAFHVQGWSVKRIVRELHVSRNTVRKILRSDETDFSYERERQPLPKTGAWKAEIEHFLAANEGKPSRERLTLIRIYEELRALGYDGSYDAIRRYAKGVKGSRCSDG
;
A
#
# COMPACT_ATOMS: atom_id res chain seq x y z
N MET A 1 -14.78 3.98 14.97
CA MET A 1 -14.44 5.31 14.41
C MET A 1 -13.60 5.12 13.15
N LYS A 2 -14.15 5.43 11.96
CA LYS A 2 -13.51 5.14 10.66
C LYS A 2 -12.42 6.19 10.37
N ARG A 3 -11.22 5.73 9.95
CA ARG A 3 -10.03 6.58 9.69
C ARG A 3 -10.17 7.58 8.53
N VAL A 4 -11.28 7.54 7.79
CA VAL A 4 -11.52 8.32 6.55
C VAL A 4 -11.98 9.76 6.84
N ASP A 5 -12.39 10.08 8.06
CA ASP A 5 -13.09 11.35 8.34
C ASP A 5 -12.17 12.54 8.75
N THR A 6 -10.86 12.31 8.90
CA THR A 6 -9.95 13.34 9.46
C THR A 6 -9.76 14.54 8.54
N ILE A 7 -9.70 14.33 7.22
CA ILE A 7 -9.47 15.39 6.23
C ILE A 7 -10.68 16.31 6.12
N ALA A 8 -11.87 15.71 5.95
CA ALA A 8 -13.13 16.43 5.90
C ALA A 8 -13.38 17.26 7.17
N ARG A 9 -13.08 16.70 8.35
CA ARG A 9 -13.18 17.43 9.63
C ARG A 9 -12.21 18.61 9.71
N VAL A 10 -10.95 18.43 9.32
CA VAL A 10 -9.95 19.52 9.31
C VAL A 10 -10.39 20.65 8.37
N ARG A 11 -10.82 20.33 7.14
CA ARG A 11 -11.24 21.34 6.15
C ARG A 11 -12.51 22.07 6.58
N ARG A 12 -13.52 21.34 7.09
CA ARG A 12 -14.74 21.96 7.63
C ARG A 12 -14.42 22.88 8.80
N ALA A 13 -13.57 22.45 9.73
CA ALA A 13 -13.17 23.28 10.86
C ALA A 13 -12.47 24.57 10.41
N PHE A 14 -11.64 24.51 9.37
CA PHE A 14 -10.91 25.68 8.87
C PHE A 14 -11.77 26.60 7.99
N HIS A 15 -12.38 26.08 6.92
CA HIS A 15 -13.09 26.87 5.92
C HIS A 15 -14.53 27.22 6.31
N VAL A 16 -15.23 26.32 7.01
CA VAL A 16 -16.65 26.53 7.38
C VAL A 16 -16.76 27.14 8.77
N GLN A 17 -16.01 26.62 9.74
CA GLN A 17 -16.08 27.09 11.13
C GLN A 17 -15.08 28.20 11.47
N GLY A 18 -14.14 28.54 10.56
CA GLY A 18 -13.16 29.60 10.77
C GLY A 18 -12.15 29.33 11.88
N TRP A 19 -11.93 28.06 12.26
CA TRP A 19 -11.01 27.72 13.35
C TRP A 19 -9.56 27.93 12.95
N SER A 20 -8.76 28.46 13.88
CA SER A 20 -7.31 28.53 13.69
C SER A 20 -6.67 27.14 13.66
N VAL A 21 -5.56 26.99 12.93
CA VAL A 21 -4.77 25.76 12.90
C VAL A 21 -4.43 25.26 14.31
N LYS A 22 -4.14 26.16 15.26
CA LYS A 22 -3.84 25.81 16.65
C LYS A 22 -5.03 25.17 17.35
N ARG A 23 -6.26 25.64 17.10
CA ARG A 23 -7.50 25.06 17.65
C ARG A 23 -7.77 23.68 17.03
N ILE A 24 -7.64 23.57 15.71
CA ILE A 24 -7.83 22.30 14.98
C ILE A 24 -6.89 21.20 15.50
N VAL A 25 -5.61 21.53 15.73
CA VAL A 25 -4.63 20.58 16.28
C VAL A 25 -5.04 20.08 17.67
N ARG A 26 -5.56 20.95 18.53
CA ARG A 26 -5.98 20.59 19.89
C ARG A 26 -7.26 19.75 19.88
N GLU A 27 -8.24 20.15 19.08
CA GLU A 27 -9.59 19.57 19.12
C GLU A 27 -9.71 18.28 18.31
N LEU A 28 -8.98 18.18 17.18
CA LEU A 28 -9.02 17.01 16.32
C LEU A 28 -7.86 16.04 16.62
N HIS A 29 -6.94 16.41 17.52
CA HIS A 29 -5.72 15.65 17.83
C HIS A 29 -4.88 15.27 16.58
N VAL A 30 -4.89 16.16 15.58
CA VAL A 30 -4.14 15.98 14.34
C VAL A 30 -2.85 16.80 14.42
N SER A 31 -1.73 16.22 13.97
CA SER A 31 -0.46 16.94 13.97
C SER A 31 -0.54 18.24 13.16
N ARG A 32 0.17 19.28 13.60
CA ARG A 32 0.21 20.57 12.90
C ARG A 32 0.68 20.43 11.45
N ASN A 33 1.62 19.51 11.19
CA ASN A 33 2.14 19.25 9.84
C ASN A 33 1.08 18.61 8.96
N THR A 34 0.29 17.67 9.50
CA THR A 34 -0.84 17.06 8.78
C THR A 34 -1.93 18.08 8.48
N VAL A 35 -2.30 18.94 9.44
CA VAL A 35 -3.28 20.03 9.21
C VAL A 35 -2.78 20.96 8.10
N ARG A 36 -1.53 21.43 8.16
CA ARG A 36 -0.94 22.28 7.11
C ARG A 36 -0.89 21.60 5.75
N LYS A 37 -0.59 20.30 5.71
CA LYS A 37 -0.59 19.52 4.47
C LYS A 37 -1.99 19.48 3.85
N ILE A 38 -3.01 19.19 4.66
CA ILE A 38 -4.42 19.13 4.24
C ILE A 38 -4.93 20.48 3.74
N LEU A 39 -4.60 21.57 4.44
CA LEU A 39 -5.03 22.91 4.04
C LEU A 39 -4.29 23.44 2.81
N ARG A 40 -3.07 22.96 2.55
CA ARG A 40 -2.29 23.35 1.36
C ARG A 40 -2.76 22.63 0.10
N SER A 41 -3.20 21.38 0.23
CA SER A 41 -3.49 20.55 -0.95
C SER A 41 -4.79 20.91 -1.66
N ASP A 42 -5.74 21.61 -1.03
CA ASP A 42 -7.10 21.96 -1.53
C ASP A 42 -7.91 20.84 -2.21
N GLU A 43 -7.35 19.64 -2.34
CA GLU A 43 -7.95 18.42 -2.87
C GLU A 43 -8.91 17.82 -1.85
N THR A 44 -10.16 17.64 -2.29
CA THR A 44 -11.31 17.20 -1.47
C THR A 44 -11.21 15.73 -1.05
N ASP A 45 -10.24 15.02 -1.59
CA ASP A 45 -9.91 13.66 -1.25
C ASP A 45 -8.38 13.55 -1.17
N PHE A 46 -7.83 13.16 -0.01
CA PHE A 46 -6.72 12.22 -0.13
C PHE A 46 -7.41 10.89 -0.38
N SER A 47 -7.75 10.61 -1.64
CA SER A 47 -7.76 9.22 -2.04
C SER A 47 -6.39 8.72 -1.59
N TYR A 48 -6.36 7.74 -0.70
CA TYR A 48 -5.12 7.04 -0.43
C TYR A 48 -4.86 6.14 -1.65
N GLU A 49 -4.71 6.74 -2.82
CA GLU A 49 -4.13 6.09 -3.98
C GLU A 49 -2.64 6.01 -3.67
N ARG A 50 -2.25 4.86 -3.14
CA ARG A 50 -0.86 4.45 -3.20
C ARG A 50 -0.57 4.09 -4.66
N GLU A 51 -0.49 5.09 -5.52
CA GLU A 51 -0.42 4.95 -6.99
C GLU A 51 0.89 4.33 -7.47
N ARG A 52 1.91 4.26 -6.62
CA ARG A 52 3.07 3.38 -6.78
C ARG A 52 3.88 3.47 -5.51
N GLN A 53 3.95 2.37 -4.76
CA GLN A 53 5.12 2.18 -3.93
C GLN A 53 6.28 2.00 -4.92
N PRO A 54 7.31 2.87 -4.93
CA PRO A 54 8.53 2.50 -5.61
C PRO A 54 8.95 1.20 -4.93
N LEU A 55 9.01 0.12 -5.69
CA LEU A 55 9.58 -1.15 -5.27
C LEU A 55 11.02 -1.16 -5.80
N PRO A 56 11.95 -0.32 -5.29
CA PRO A 56 13.28 -0.19 -5.88
C PRO A 56 14.06 -1.50 -5.81
N LYS A 57 13.74 -2.39 -4.86
CA LYS A 57 14.37 -3.71 -4.73
C LYS A 57 13.66 -4.86 -5.45
N THR A 58 12.37 -4.71 -5.78
CA THR A 58 11.59 -5.79 -6.45
C THR A 58 11.67 -5.69 -7.96
N GLY A 59 12.12 -4.57 -8.53
CA GLY A 59 12.24 -4.39 -9.99
C GLY A 59 13.13 -5.45 -10.64
N ALA A 60 14.34 -5.67 -10.11
CA ALA A 60 15.29 -6.63 -10.66
C ALA A 60 14.90 -8.10 -10.45
N TRP A 61 14.16 -8.39 -9.38
CA TRP A 61 13.72 -9.75 -9.01
C TRP A 61 12.29 -10.06 -9.44
N LYS A 62 11.64 -9.14 -10.16
CA LYS A 62 10.22 -9.24 -10.50
C LYS A 62 9.96 -10.47 -11.37
N ALA A 63 10.81 -10.68 -12.38
CA ALA A 63 10.69 -11.79 -13.33
C ALA A 63 10.86 -13.14 -12.62
N GLU A 64 11.81 -13.23 -11.69
CA GLU A 64 12.09 -14.42 -10.89
C GLU A 64 10.94 -14.70 -9.93
N ILE A 65 10.45 -13.68 -9.20
CA ILE A 65 9.29 -13.82 -8.32
C ILE A 65 8.06 -14.31 -9.12
N GLU A 66 7.83 -13.75 -10.30
CA GLU A 66 6.75 -14.16 -11.19
C GLU A 66 6.92 -15.59 -11.70
N HIS A 67 8.13 -15.96 -12.13
CA HIS A 67 8.46 -17.32 -12.55
C HIS A 67 8.19 -18.35 -11.44
N PHE A 68 8.66 -18.09 -10.22
CA PHE A 68 8.42 -18.99 -9.08
C PHE A 68 6.93 -19.10 -8.72
N LEU A 69 6.19 -17.99 -8.76
CA LEU A 69 4.75 -18.00 -8.49
C LEU A 69 3.98 -18.76 -9.59
N ALA A 70 4.29 -18.55 -10.86
CA ALA A 70 3.65 -19.22 -11.99
C ALA A 70 3.97 -20.72 -12.01
N ALA A 71 5.24 -21.09 -11.84
CA ALA A 71 5.66 -22.49 -11.72
C ALA A 71 4.97 -23.19 -10.55
N ASN A 72 4.75 -22.48 -9.44
CA ASN A 72 4.03 -23.02 -8.29
C ASN A 72 2.53 -23.17 -8.53
N GLU A 73 1.89 -22.26 -9.26
CA GLU A 73 0.47 -22.36 -9.56
C GLU A 73 0.14 -23.48 -10.56
N GLY A 74 1.05 -23.75 -11.50
CA GLY A 74 0.94 -24.87 -12.44
C GLY A 74 1.02 -26.26 -11.78
N LYS A 75 1.48 -26.34 -10.53
CA LYS A 75 1.55 -27.61 -9.80
C LYS A 75 0.17 -28.06 -9.28
N PRO A 76 -0.07 -29.39 -9.18
CA PRO A 76 -1.21 -29.93 -8.47
C PRO A 76 -1.28 -29.38 -7.05
N SER A 77 -2.50 -29.20 -6.50
CA SER A 77 -2.68 -28.55 -5.18
C SER A 77 -1.86 -29.16 -4.05
N ARG A 78 -1.51 -30.45 -4.14
CA ARG A 78 -0.68 -31.17 -3.16
C ARG A 78 0.82 -30.85 -3.24
N GLU A 79 1.27 -30.33 -4.37
CA GLU A 79 2.68 -30.00 -4.66
C GLU A 79 2.94 -28.49 -4.67
N ARG A 80 1.89 -27.68 -4.47
CA ARG A 80 2.00 -26.23 -4.37
C ARG A 80 2.74 -25.85 -3.08
N LEU A 81 3.86 -25.17 -3.25
CA LEU A 81 4.62 -24.54 -2.20
C LEU A 81 3.84 -23.38 -1.57
N THR A 82 4.10 -23.14 -0.29
CA THR A 82 3.63 -21.94 0.41
C THR A 82 4.42 -20.72 -0.04
N LEU A 83 3.85 -19.52 0.14
CA LEU A 83 4.57 -18.27 -0.14
C LEU A 83 5.85 -18.12 0.69
N ILE A 84 5.87 -18.69 1.91
CA ILE A 84 7.06 -18.73 2.76
C ILE A 84 8.15 -19.56 2.09
N ARG A 85 7.79 -20.73 1.54
CA ARG A 85 8.76 -21.59 0.87
C ARG A 85 9.30 -20.96 -0.42
N ILE A 86 8.45 -20.32 -1.21
CA ILE A 86 8.89 -19.55 -2.39
C ILE A 86 9.88 -18.43 -1.98
N TYR A 87 9.62 -17.75 -0.86
CA TYR A 87 10.53 -16.74 -0.33
C TYR A 87 11.88 -17.34 0.08
N GLU A 88 11.92 -18.51 0.71
CA GLU A 88 13.17 -19.19 1.06
C GLU A 88 13.99 -19.56 -0.18
N GLU A 89 13.36 -20.08 -1.23
CA GLU A 89 14.04 -20.38 -2.50
C GLU A 89 14.61 -19.11 -3.15
N LEU A 90 13.85 -18.01 -3.13
CA LEU A 90 14.33 -16.71 -3.61
C LEU A 90 15.50 -16.19 -2.75
N ARG A 91 15.46 -16.34 -1.43
CA ARG A 91 16.56 -15.99 -0.52
C ARG A 91 17.82 -16.78 -0.85
N ALA A 92 17.70 -18.08 -1.13
CA ALA A 92 18.81 -18.94 -1.51
C ALA A 92 19.47 -18.50 -2.83
N LEU A 93 18.68 -17.93 -3.75
CA LEU A 93 19.18 -17.34 -5.00
C LEU A 93 19.85 -15.96 -4.83
N GLY A 94 19.73 -15.33 -3.66
CA GLY A 94 20.32 -14.03 -3.37
C GLY A 94 19.33 -12.87 -3.27
N TYR A 95 18.02 -13.14 -3.20
CA TYR A 95 17.02 -12.10 -3.00
C TYR A 95 17.19 -11.41 -1.64
N ASP A 96 17.44 -10.10 -1.63
CA ASP A 96 17.56 -9.32 -0.38
C ASP A 96 16.29 -8.54 0.00
N GLY A 97 15.16 -8.85 -0.63
CA GLY A 97 13.90 -8.20 -0.31
C GLY A 97 13.13 -8.89 0.82
N SER A 98 12.07 -8.22 1.28
CA SER A 98 11.19 -8.71 2.34
C SER A 98 10.22 -9.77 1.82
N TYR A 99 9.89 -10.75 2.67
CA TYR A 99 8.75 -11.65 2.49
C TYR A 99 7.44 -10.89 2.20
N ASP A 100 7.22 -9.75 2.87
CA ASP A 100 6.00 -8.95 2.70
C ASP A 100 5.89 -8.34 1.29
N ALA A 101 7.03 -8.10 0.62
CA ALA A 101 7.03 -7.68 -0.78
C ALA A 101 6.51 -8.78 -1.72
N ILE A 102 6.94 -10.03 -1.52
CA ILE A 102 6.44 -11.19 -2.29
C ILE A 102 4.96 -11.42 -1.98
N ARG A 103 4.55 -11.33 -0.71
CA ARG A 103 3.15 -11.49 -0.31
C ARG A 103 2.24 -10.43 -0.95
N ARG A 104 2.67 -9.17 -0.99
CA ARG A 104 1.94 -8.10 -1.68
C ARG A 104 1.90 -8.31 -3.19
N TYR A 105 3.02 -8.73 -3.80
CA TYR A 105 3.10 -9.02 -5.22
C TYR A 105 2.13 -10.14 -5.62
N ALA A 106 2.18 -11.28 -4.92
CA ALA A 106 1.29 -12.42 -5.17
C ALA A 106 -0.20 -12.07 -5.01
N LYS A 107 -0.55 -11.18 -4.07
CA LYS A 107 -1.92 -10.66 -3.92
C LYS A 107 -2.34 -9.77 -5.09
N GLY A 108 -1.45 -8.90 -5.58
CA GLY A 108 -1.71 -8.05 -6.75
C GLY A 108 -1.92 -8.87 -8.02
N VAL A 109 -1.07 -9.86 -8.28
CA VAL A 109 -1.15 -10.75 -9.45
C VAL A 109 -2.44 -11.59 -9.48
N LYS A 110 -2.99 -11.94 -8.32
CA LYS A 110 -4.31 -12.61 -8.26
C LYS A 110 -5.48 -11.68 -8.58
N GLY A 111 -5.34 -10.37 -8.34
CA GLY A 111 -6.37 -9.37 -8.65
C GLY A 111 -6.37 -8.94 -10.12
N SER A 112 -5.21 -8.85 -10.76
CA SER A 112 -5.07 -8.40 -12.15
C SER A 112 -5.42 -9.45 -13.20
N ARG A 113 -5.60 -10.72 -12.82
CA ARG A 113 -6.01 -11.80 -13.73
C ARG A 113 -7.53 -11.90 -13.94
N CYS A 114 -8.31 -10.97 -13.38
CA CYS A 114 -9.77 -10.89 -13.59
C CYS A 114 -10.19 -9.86 -14.65
N SER A 115 -9.25 -9.22 -15.37
CA SER A 115 -9.54 -8.17 -16.37
C SER A 115 -9.12 -8.51 -17.80
N ASP A 116 -8.90 -9.79 -18.11
CA ASP A 116 -8.82 -10.30 -19.49
C ASP A 116 -9.82 -11.46 -19.60
N GLY A 117 -11.06 -11.12 -19.97
CA GLY A 117 -12.16 -12.04 -20.24
C GLY A 117 -13.14 -11.38 -21.19
#